data_AF-A0A2M8NEW8-F1
#
_entry.id   AF-A0A2M8NEW8-F1
#
_cell.length_a   1.000
_cell.length_b   1.000
_cell.length_c   1.000
_cell.angle_alpha   90.00
_cell.angle_beta   90.00
_cell.angle_gamma   90.00
#
_symmetry.space_group_name_H-M   'P 1'
#
loop_
_entity.id
_entity.type
_entity.pdbx_description
1 polymer ?
#
loop_
_entity_poly.entity_id
_entity_poly.type
_entity_poly.pdbx_seq_one_letter_code
_entity_poly.pdbx_strand_id
1 'polypeptide(L)'
;AIYTQFLNTRGGIESDLTVTRLGGEHFWVITGSGFIANDLARIQMYADGDVSIRDITQEYACLALWGPKARGVLQKVTSSDVSNEAHPYLTTKPIDINGARVLAQRVSYAGELGWELYIPNHRAAMVWD
;
A
#
# COMPACT_ATOMS: atom_id res chain seq x y z
N ALA A 1 6.15 -2.47 5.44
CA ALA A 1 4.91 -3.24 5.18
C ALA A 1 5.08 -4.64 5.73
N ILE A 2 4.03 -5.21 6.32
CA ILE A 2 3.97 -6.60 6.77
C ILE A 2 2.68 -7.19 6.21
N TYR A 3 2.79 -8.33 5.54
CA TYR A 3 1.64 -9.15 5.16
C TYR A 3 1.24 -10.04 6.33
N THR A 4 -0.03 -10.03 6.70
CA THR A 4 -0.54 -10.68 7.90
C THR A 4 -2.01 -11.08 7.72
N GLN A 5 -2.56 -11.76 8.72
CA GLN A 5 -3.93 -12.29 8.68
C GLN A 5 -4.75 -11.79 9.85
N PHE A 6 -6.04 -11.55 9.60
CA PHE A 6 -7.04 -11.56 10.64
C PHE A 6 -7.53 -12.98 10.87
N LEU A 7 -7.43 -13.45 12.11
CA LEU A 7 -7.85 -14.78 12.53
C LEU A 7 -9.12 -14.71 13.37
N ASN A 8 -9.99 -15.71 13.26
CA ASN A 8 -11.09 -15.91 14.20
C ASN A 8 -10.64 -16.68 15.46
N THR A 9 -11.52 -16.75 16.45
CA THR A 9 -11.27 -17.41 17.74
C THR A 9 -11.07 -18.92 17.64
N ARG A 10 -11.38 -19.53 16.49
CA ARG A 10 -11.14 -20.96 16.19
C ARG A 10 -9.85 -21.19 15.41
N GLY A 11 -9.05 -20.15 15.16
CA GLY A 11 -7.81 -20.22 14.39
C GLY A 11 -8.00 -20.25 12.87
N GLY A 12 -9.21 -19.99 12.37
CA GLY A 12 -9.46 -19.83 10.93
C GLY A 12 -9.05 -18.45 10.41
N ILE A 13 -8.60 -18.39 9.16
CA ILE A 13 -8.27 -17.14 8.46
C ILE A 13 -9.57 -16.49 7.98
N GLU A 14 -9.80 -15.25 8.39
CA GLU A 14 -10.94 -14.43 7.97
C GLU A 14 -10.56 -13.47 6.84
N SER A 15 -9.33 -12.95 6.87
CA SER A 15 -8.78 -12.06 5.84
C SER A 15 -7.26 -12.10 5.85
N ASP A 16 -6.67 -11.83 4.70
CA ASP A 16 -5.25 -11.54 4.51
C ASP A 16 -5.08 -10.10 4.03
N LEU A 17 -4.13 -9.38 4.63
CA LEU A 17 -3.98 -7.95 4.41
C LEU A 17 -2.54 -7.52 4.61
N THR A 18 -2.25 -6.31 4.16
CA THR A 18 -0.95 -5.67 4.37
C THR A 18 -1.09 -4.50 5.33
N VAL A 19 -0.29 -4.49 6.39
CA VAL A 19 -0.17 -3.37 7.32
C VAL A 19 1.14 -2.62 7.06
N THR A 20 1.03 -1.32 6.84
CA THR A 20 2.17 -0.44 6.62
C THR A 20 2.21 0.65 7.66
N ARG A 21 3.27 0.65 8.47
CA ARG A 21 3.56 1.73 9.42
C ARG A 21 4.13 2.93 8.66
N LEU A 22 3.39 4.03 8.65
CA LEU A 22 3.77 5.29 8.00
C LEU A 22 4.40 6.29 8.97
N GLY A 23 4.16 6.12 10.28
CA GLY A 23 4.70 6.97 11.34
C GLY A 23 4.70 6.25 12.69
N GLY A 24 5.00 6.97 13.77
CA GLY A 24 5.01 6.41 15.13
C GLY A 24 3.70 5.69 15.47
N GLU A 25 2.58 6.34 15.19
CA GLU A 25 1.21 5.90 15.52
C GLU A 25 0.28 5.92 14.29
N HIS A 26 0.85 5.93 13.08
CA HIS A 26 0.09 6.01 11.84
C HIS A 26 0.29 4.76 11.00
N PHE A 27 -0.81 4.06 10.72
CA PHE A 27 -0.81 2.78 10.01
C PHE A 27 -1.80 2.83 8.85
N TRP A 28 -1.40 2.22 7.74
CA TRP A 28 -2.24 1.97 6.59
C TRP A 28 -2.52 0.47 6.50
N VAL A 29 -3.79 0.11 6.43
CA VAL A 29 -4.25 -1.25 6.15
C VAL A 29 -4.73 -1.34 4.71
N ILE A 30 -4.19 -2.28 3.95
CA ILE A 30 -4.62 -2.61 2.58
C ILE A 30 -5.22 -4.01 2.59
N THR A 31 -6.48 -4.12 2.16
CA THR A 31 -7.22 -5.38 2.02
C THR A 31 -7.79 -5.55 0.61
N GLY A 32 -8.26 -6.75 0.28
CA GLY A 32 -8.95 -7.04 -0.96
C GLY A 32 -10.25 -6.25 -1.12
N SER A 33 -10.58 -5.89 -2.35
CA SER A 33 -11.78 -5.08 -2.68
C SER A 33 -13.10 -5.72 -2.23
N GLY A 34 -13.16 -7.04 -2.15
CA GLY A 34 -14.34 -7.78 -1.63
C GLY A 34 -14.48 -7.80 -0.11
N PHE A 35 -13.46 -7.35 0.63
CA PHE A 35 -13.38 -7.46 2.08
C PHE A 35 -13.37 -6.12 2.82
N ILE A 36 -13.44 -4.99 2.11
CA ILE A 36 -13.36 -3.64 2.70
C ILE A 36 -14.30 -3.47 3.89
N ALA A 37 -15.60 -3.74 3.71
CA ALA A 37 -16.59 -3.57 4.77
C ALA A 37 -16.38 -4.55 5.94
N ASN A 38 -16.01 -5.80 5.65
CA ASN A 38 -15.78 -6.84 6.67
C ASN A 38 -14.57 -6.49 7.53
N ASP A 39 -13.46 -6.12 6.91
CA ASP A 39 -12.21 -5.82 7.60
C ASP A 39 -12.28 -4.50 8.35
N LEU A 40 -12.95 -3.49 7.78
CA LEU A 40 -13.21 -2.23 8.50
C LEU A 40 -14.04 -2.47 9.77
N ALA A 41 -15.15 -3.21 9.65
CA ALA A 41 -15.99 -3.54 10.81
C ALA A 41 -15.21 -4.34 11.86
N ARG A 42 -14.33 -5.25 11.42
CA ARG A 42 -13.48 -6.03 12.31
C ARG A 42 -12.47 -5.17 13.05
N ILE A 43 -11.79 -4.25 12.38
CA ILE A 43 -10.85 -3.31 13.04
C ILE A 43 -11.61 -2.45 14.05
N GLN A 44 -12.78 -1.92 13.68
CA GLN A 44 -13.61 -1.10 14.57
C GLN A 44 -14.11 -1.86 15.80
N MET A 45 -14.41 -3.16 15.67
CA MET A 45 -14.84 -4.00 16.79
C MET A 45 -13.77 -4.16 17.87
N TYR A 46 -12.49 -4.14 17.49
CA TYR A 46 -11.35 -4.31 18.40
C TYR A 46 -10.65 -2.98 18.74
N ALA A 47 -11.04 -1.89 18.12
CA ALA A 47 -10.50 -0.58 18.42
C ALA A 47 -11.01 -0.09 19.79
N ASP A 48 -10.10 0.44 20.58
CA ASP A 48 -10.40 1.16 21.80
C ASP A 48 -10.53 2.67 21.53
N GLY A 49 -10.79 3.46 22.58
CA GLY A 49 -11.11 4.88 22.46
C GLY A 49 -9.96 5.78 21.98
N ASP A 50 -8.74 5.25 21.88
CA ASP A 50 -7.53 6.04 21.58
C ASP A 50 -7.11 5.96 20.09
N VAL A 51 -7.88 5.27 19.25
CA VAL A 51 -7.57 5.08 17.83
C VAL A 51 -8.64 5.69 16.92
N SER A 52 -8.22 6.54 15.98
CA SER A 52 -9.09 7.01 14.89
C SER A 52 -8.95 6.11 13.66
N ILE A 53 -10.07 5.61 13.14
CA ILE A 53 -10.12 4.78 11.93
C ILE A 53 -10.84 5.53 10.82
N ARG A 54 -10.26 5.53 9.61
CA ARG A 54 -10.83 6.17 8.44
C ARG A 54 -10.70 5.27 7.24
N ASP A 55 -11.81 5.02 6.57
CA ASP A 55 -11.81 4.40 5.24
C ASP A 55 -11.35 5.44 4.21
N ILE A 56 -10.28 5.12 3.48
CA ILE A 56 -9.66 5.97 2.47
C ILE A 56 -9.61 5.29 1.10
N THR A 57 -10.37 4.21 0.92
CA THR A 57 -10.35 3.41 -0.31
C THR A 57 -10.70 4.25 -1.54
N GLN A 58 -11.61 5.22 -1.40
CA GLN A 58 -12.03 6.11 -2.49
C GLN A 58 -11.14 7.36 -2.65
N GLU A 59 -10.07 7.49 -1.87
CA GLU A 59 -9.15 8.64 -1.96
C GLU A 59 -7.88 8.32 -2.76
N TYR A 60 -7.55 7.03 -2.90
CA TYR A 60 -6.35 6.56 -3.57
C TYR A 60 -6.64 5.55 -4.67
N ALA A 61 -5.93 5.68 -5.78
CA ALA A 61 -5.78 4.65 -6.79
C ALA A 61 -4.54 3.83 -6.46
N CYS A 62 -4.56 2.54 -6.78
CA CYS A 62 -3.38 1.69 -6.70
C CYS A 62 -2.97 1.24 -8.11
N LEU A 63 -1.74 1.56 -8.50
CA LEU A 63 -1.12 1.05 -9.72
C LEU A 63 -0.04 0.03 -9.38
N ALA A 64 -0.15 -1.17 -9.93
CA ALA A 64 0.84 -2.22 -9.81
C ALA A 64 1.87 -2.11 -10.94
N LEU A 65 3.13 -1.82 -10.61
CA LEU A 65 4.25 -1.82 -11.54
C LEU A 65 5.20 -2.97 -11.17
N TRP A 66 5.01 -4.13 -11.82
CA TRP A 66 5.72 -5.36 -11.51
C TRP A 66 6.49 -5.91 -12.73
N GLY A 67 7.60 -6.56 -12.45
CA GLY A 67 8.47 -7.22 -13.43
C GLY A 67 9.93 -6.79 -13.32
N PRO A 68 10.86 -7.53 -13.97
CA PRO A 68 12.30 -7.29 -13.87
C PRO A 68 12.72 -5.90 -14.37
N LYS A 69 11.92 -5.28 -15.24
CA LYS A 69 12.15 -3.92 -15.77
C LYS A 69 11.47 -2.81 -14.97
N ALA A 70 10.69 -3.14 -13.94
CA ALA A 70 9.89 -2.17 -13.17
C ALA A 70 10.74 -0.99 -12.67
N ARG A 71 11.93 -1.27 -12.12
CA ARG A 71 12.83 -0.21 -11.64
C ARG A 71 13.26 0.74 -12.75
N GLY A 72 13.66 0.19 -13.89
CA GLY A 72 14.11 0.99 -15.03
C GLY A 72 12.99 1.83 -15.65
N VAL A 73 11.73 1.37 -15.56
CA VAL A 73 10.57 2.18 -15.94
C VAL A 73 10.34 3.29 -14.91
N LEU A 74 10.30 2.95 -13.63
CA LEU A 74 10.04 3.91 -12.55
C LEU A 74 11.09 5.03 -12.51
N GLN A 75 12.38 4.70 -12.68
CA GLN A 75 13.49 5.66 -12.72
C GLN A 75 13.38 6.71 -13.84
N LYS A 76 12.63 6.43 -14.92
CA LYS A 76 12.42 7.41 -16.00
C LYS A 76 11.40 8.48 -15.64
N VAL A 77 10.52 8.19 -14.68
CA VAL A 77 9.36 9.03 -14.36
C VAL A 77 9.41 9.61 -12.95
N THR A 78 10.38 9.20 -12.13
CA THR A 78 10.62 9.76 -10.79
C THR A 78 12.03 10.31 -10.64
N SER A 79 12.16 11.40 -9.90
CA SER A 79 13.44 11.92 -9.41
C SER A 79 13.89 11.28 -8.09
N SER A 80 13.02 10.49 -7.45
CA SER A 80 13.32 9.83 -6.20
C SER A 80 14.26 8.64 -6.39
N ASP A 81 15.15 8.39 -5.43
CA ASP A 81 16.03 7.22 -5.48
C ASP A 81 15.23 5.93 -5.23
N VAL A 82 15.07 5.11 -6.27
CA VAL A 82 14.39 3.80 -6.24
C VAL A 82 15.37 2.62 -6.38
N SER A 83 16.64 2.86 -6.08
CA SER A 83 17.66 1.82 -5.94
C SER A 83 17.28 0.81 -4.85
N ASN A 84 17.99 -0.33 -4.84
CA ASN A 84 17.71 -1.37 -3.86
C ASN A 84 18.08 -0.94 -2.44
N GLU A 85 19.15 -0.15 -2.33
CA GLU A 85 19.72 0.39 -1.11
C GLU A 85 18.80 1.45 -0.51
N ALA A 86 18.29 2.38 -1.34
CA ALA A 86 17.42 3.45 -0.88
C ALA A 86 15.95 3.03 -0.71
N HIS A 87 15.49 2.03 -1.46
CA HIS A 87 14.11 1.51 -1.36
C HIS A 87 14.10 0.00 -1.16
N PRO A 88 14.53 -0.57 -0.02
CA PRO A 88 14.58 -2.03 0.19
C PRO A 88 13.21 -2.72 0.08
N TYR A 89 13.21 -4.04 -0.10
CA TYR A 89 11.97 -4.83 -0.16
C TYR A 89 11.10 -4.65 1.10
N LEU A 90 9.78 -4.64 0.93
CA LEU A 90 8.77 -4.39 1.98
C LEU A 90 8.90 -3.03 2.70
N THR A 91 9.64 -2.08 2.13
CA THR A 91 9.62 -0.69 2.60
C THR A 91 8.67 0.15 1.78
N THR A 92 8.10 1.14 2.46
CA THR A 92 7.15 2.08 1.86
C THR A 92 7.69 3.47 2.05
N LYS A 93 7.72 4.25 0.97
CA LYS A 93 8.12 5.65 1.02
C LYS A 93 7.41 6.46 -0.04
N PRO A 94 7.21 7.75 0.21
CA PRO A 94 6.72 8.63 -0.82
C PRO A 94 7.78 8.89 -1.89
N ILE A 95 7.35 8.94 -3.14
CA ILE A 95 8.13 9.32 -4.31
C ILE A 95 7.34 10.35 -5.13
N ASP A 96 8.02 11.07 -6.01
CA ASP A 96 7.39 12.06 -6.87
C ASP A 96 7.35 11.55 -8.31
N ILE A 97 6.15 11.50 -8.91
CA ILE A 97 5.95 11.11 -10.31
C ILE A 97 5.08 12.18 -10.96
N ASN A 98 5.59 12.82 -12.02
CA ASN A 98 4.87 13.83 -12.79
C ASN A 98 4.20 14.93 -11.91
N GLY A 99 4.88 15.38 -10.84
CA GLY A 99 4.35 16.37 -9.91
C GLY A 99 3.30 15.87 -8.91
N ALA A 100 2.97 14.58 -8.91
CA ALA A 100 2.17 13.92 -7.88
C ALA A 100 3.04 13.27 -6.81
N ARG A 101 2.64 13.43 -5.55
CA ARG A 101 3.21 12.71 -4.41
C ARG A 101 2.55 11.32 -4.35
N VAL A 102 3.32 10.28 -4.62
CA VAL A 102 2.86 8.89 -4.71
C VAL A 102 3.47 8.10 -3.56
N LEU A 103 2.67 7.35 -2.82
CA LEU A 103 3.22 6.42 -1.83
C LEU A 103 3.60 5.12 -2.53
N ALA A 104 4.90 4.85 -2.64
CA ALA A 104 5.42 3.66 -3.29
C ALA A 104 5.79 2.59 -2.25
N GLN A 105 5.06 1.48 -2.29
CA GLN A 105 5.30 0.31 -1.46
C GLN A 105 6.04 -0.74 -2.28
N ARG A 106 7.26 -1.11 -1.88
CA ARG A 106 8.05 -2.11 -2.61
C ARG A 106 7.57 -3.52 -2.26
N VAL A 107 6.50 -3.93 -2.94
CA VAL A 107 5.85 -5.23 -2.83
C VAL A 107 5.32 -5.63 -4.21
N SER A 108 5.14 -6.93 -4.40
CA SER A 108 4.55 -7.50 -5.61
C SER A 108 3.83 -8.78 -5.25
N TYR A 109 2.58 -8.89 -5.67
CA TYR A 109 1.83 -10.14 -5.55
C TYR A 109 2.28 -11.19 -6.58
N ALA A 110 2.95 -10.75 -7.65
CA ALA A 110 3.48 -11.62 -8.69
C ALA A 110 4.84 -12.27 -8.31
N GLY A 111 5.44 -11.93 -7.18
CA GLY A 111 6.77 -12.41 -6.75
C GLY A 111 7.95 -11.76 -7.47
N GLU A 112 7.69 -10.98 -8.52
CA GLU A 112 8.70 -10.23 -9.27
C GLU A 112 9.07 -8.90 -8.59
N LEU A 113 10.19 -8.29 -9.02
CA LEU A 113 10.53 -6.92 -8.64
C LEU A 113 9.39 -5.96 -8.96
N GLY A 114 9.03 -5.08 -8.04
CA GLY A 114 8.07 -4.03 -8.36
C GLY A 114 7.57 -3.24 -7.16
N TRP A 115 6.59 -2.40 -7.45
CA TRP A 115 5.91 -1.55 -6.47
C TRP A 115 4.40 -1.57 -6.68
N GLU A 116 3.69 -1.41 -5.58
CA GLU A 116 2.35 -0.83 -5.58
C GLU A 116 2.48 0.67 -5.36
N LEU A 117 1.87 1.44 -6.24
CA LEU A 117 1.91 2.91 -6.26
C LEU A 117 0.53 3.43 -5.85
N TYR A 118 0.43 3.95 -4.63
CA TYR A 118 -0.78 4.54 -4.09
C TYR A 118 -0.81 6.04 -4.40
N ILE A 119 -1.75 6.47 -5.22
CA ILE A 119 -1.79 7.79 -5.84
C ILE A 119 -3.09 8.47 -5.44
N PRO A 120 -3.09 9.75 -5.01
CA PRO A 120 -4.33 10.49 -4.82
C PRO A 120 -5.21 10.41 -6.08
N ASN A 121 -6.47 10.01 -5.93
CA ASN A 121 -7.32 9.62 -7.07
C ASN A 121 -7.38 10.68 -8.18
N HIS A 122 -7.42 11.96 -7.83
CA HIS A 122 -7.45 13.08 -8.77
C HIS A 122 -6.16 13.24 -9.62
N ARG A 123 -5.08 12.50 -9.31
CA ARG A 123 -3.81 12.47 -10.05
C ARG A 123 -3.54 11.13 -10.74
N ALA A 124 -4.39 10.12 -10.55
CA ALA A 124 -4.13 8.76 -10.99
C ALA A 124 -3.88 8.65 -12.50
N ALA A 125 -4.73 9.28 -13.33
CA ALA A 125 -4.55 9.29 -14.79
C ALA A 125 -3.21 9.93 -15.22
N MET A 126 -2.83 11.04 -14.59
CA MET A 126 -1.58 11.75 -14.87
C MET A 126 -0.32 10.95 -14.49
N VAL A 127 -0.43 10.04 -13.51
CA VAL A 127 0.66 9.12 -13.13
C VAL A 127 0.67 7.87 -14.01
N TRP A 128 -0.49 7.47 -14.53
CA TRP A 128 -0.64 6.33 -15.44
C TRP A 128 -0.04 6.61 -16.82
N ASP A 129 -0.36 7.78 -17.38
CA ASP A 129 0.11 8.23 -18.71
C ASP A 129 1.62 8.59 -18.71
#